data_AF-A0A4Y4KDJ7-F1
#
_entry.id   AF-A0A4Y4KDJ7-F1
#
_cell.length_a   1.000
_cell.length_b   1.000
_cell.length_c   1.000
_cell.angle_alpha   90.00
_cell.angle_beta   90.00
_cell.angle_gamma   90.00
#
_symmetry.space_group_name_H-M   'P 1'
#
loop_
_entity.id
_entity.type
_entity.pdbx_description
1 polymer ?
#
loop_
_entity_poly.entity_id
_entity_poly.type
_entity_poly.pdbx_seq_one_letter_code
_entity_poly.pdbx_strand_id
1 'polypeptide(L)'
;MINQTEDPGRELVLLGGLSPADVTLVHREALRVLRSTLDTAHLDAYSDDAWPPAVLHSYERALSLARQAVADGARSRRHDPGMGIDIDVRDDEQFAVLSDLAPCTINAEGRRGDRPVFSTSDSGTSLWITVTREQEEELLVRLNGLGIPSTALAVRRRER
;
A
#
# COMPACT_ATOMS: atom_id res chain seq x y z
N MET A 1 33.79 1.41 9.58
CA MET A 1 32.32 1.43 9.43
C MET A 1 32.02 2.29 8.22
N ILE A 2 31.66 1.66 7.10
CA ILE A 2 31.30 2.38 5.88
C ILE A 2 29.85 2.81 6.04
N ASN A 3 29.60 4.12 6.08
CA ASN A 3 28.25 4.67 5.98
C ASN A 3 27.66 4.19 4.66
N GLN A 4 26.76 3.20 4.72
CA GLN A 4 25.91 2.88 3.58
C GLN A 4 25.08 4.13 3.30
N THR A 5 25.45 4.82 2.24
CA THR A 5 24.64 5.88 1.67
C THR A 5 23.39 5.17 1.18
N GLU A 6 22.29 5.27 1.93
CA GLU A 6 21.02 4.73 1.51
C GLU A 6 20.72 5.27 0.11
N ASP A 7 20.58 4.36 -0.86
CA ASP A 7 20.16 4.72 -2.21
C ASP A 7 18.88 5.57 -2.07
N PRO A 8 18.83 6.80 -2.62
CA PRO A 8 17.71 7.73 -2.40
C PRO A 8 16.32 7.19 -2.80
N GLY A 9 16.25 5.99 -3.38
CA GLY A 9 15.03 5.32 -3.79
C GLY A 9 14.49 5.96 -5.06
N ARG A 10 14.03 5.14 -5.99
CA ARG A 10 13.36 5.62 -7.18
C ARG A 10 11.87 5.72 -6.89
N GLU A 11 11.31 6.89 -7.18
CA GLU A 11 9.88 7.10 -7.05
C GLU A 11 9.15 6.66 -8.32
N LEU A 12 8.19 5.75 -8.18
CA LEU A 12 7.34 5.25 -9.25
C LEU A 12 5.89 5.62 -8.98
N VAL A 13 5.15 5.93 -10.04
CA VAL A 13 3.70 6.16 -10.00
C VAL A 13 2.98 5.28 -11.00
N LEU A 14 1.79 4.83 -10.64
CA LEU A 14 0.90 4.14 -11.56
C LEU A 14 0.34 5.12 -12.59
N LEU A 15 0.48 4.75 -13.86
CA LEU A 15 -0.17 5.45 -14.97
C LEU A 15 -1.58 4.92 -15.18
N GLY A 16 -2.49 5.80 -15.60
CA GLY A 16 -3.84 5.43 -15.99
C GLY A 16 -3.88 4.56 -17.26
N GLY A 17 -5.05 4.01 -17.55
CA GLY A 17 -5.31 3.19 -18.75
C GLY A 17 -5.24 1.68 -18.53
N LEU A 18 -4.95 1.24 -17.29
CA LEU A 18 -5.11 -0.16 -16.89
C LEU A 18 -6.57 -0.50 -16.57
N SER A 19 -6.90 -1.79 -16.67
CA SER A 19 -8.17 -2.29 -16.14
C SER A 19 -8.16 -2.27 -14.61
N PRO A 20 -9.33 -2.20 -13.93
CA PRO A 20 -9.39 -2.26 -12.46
C PRO A 20 -8.74 -3.52 -11.86
N ALA A 21 -8.81 -4.65 -12.59
CA ALA A 21 -8.17 -5.89 -12.17
C ALA A 21 -6.64 -5.77 -12.21
N ASP A 22 -6.09 -5.15 -13.26
CA ASP A 22 -4.65 -4.95 -13.38
C ASP A 22 -4.14 -3.93 -12.34
N VAL A 23 -4.89 -2.86 -12.06
CA VAL A 23 -4.59 -1.91 -10.97
C VAL A 23 -4.46 -2.66 -9.64
N THR A 24 -5.42 -3.53 -9.33
CA THR A 24 -5.39 -4.37 -8.13
C THR A 24 -4.12 -5.22 -8.06
N LEU A 25 -3.72 -5.84 -9.18
CA LEU A 25 -2.50 -6.64 -9.25
C LEU A 25 -1.23 -5.79 -9.06
N VAL A 26 -1.18 -4.59 -9.65
CA VAL A 26 -0.04 -3.67 -9.48
C VAL A 26 0.13 -3.29 -8.00
N HIS A 27 -0.95 -2.91 -7.33
CA HIS A 27 -0.90 -2.57 -5.89
C HIS A 27 -0.41 -3.75 -5.04
N ARG A 28 -0.95 -4.94 -5.29
CA ARG A 28 -0.59 -6.14 -4.54
C ARG A 28 0.88 -6.50 -4.70
N GLU A 29 1.40 -6.49 -5.92
CA GLU A 29 2.81 -6.81 -6.16
C GLU A 29 3.75 -5.69 -5.70
N ALA A 30 3.34 -4.41 -5.79
CA ALA A 30 4.08 -3.30 -5.21
C ALA A 30 4.20 -3.43 -3.69
N LEU A 31 3.09 -3.65 -2.97
CA LEU A 31 3.13 -3.88 -1.53
C LEU A 31 3.98 -5.10 -1.18
N ARG A 32 3.88 -6.19 -1.96
CA ARG A 32 4.66 -7.42 -1.75
C ARG A 32 6.17 -7.16 -1.76
N VAL A 33 6.70 -6.41 -2.75
CA VAL A 33 8.14 -6.11 -2.82
C VAL A 33 8.58 -5.09 -1.77
N LEU A 34 7.66 -4.25 -1.30
CA LEU A 34 7.94 -3.23 -0.28
C LEU A 34 7.88 -3.78 1.14
N ARG A 35 7.19 -4.91 1.38
CA ARG A 35 6.87 -5.43 2.71
C ARG A 35 8.06 -5.47 3.67
N SER A 36 9.22 -5.94 3.21
CA SER A 36 10.42 -6.07 4.05
C SER A 36 11.03 -4.73 4.49
N THR A 37 10.65 -3.63 3.83
CA THR A 37 11.16 -2.29 4.09
C THR A 37 10.18 -1.39 4.83
N LEU A 38 8.91 -1.79 4.94
CA LEU A 38 7.90 -1.07 5.70
C LEU A 38 8.09 -1.32 7.20
N ASP A 39 8.11 -0.24 7.97
CA ASP A 39 8.07 -0.30 9.43
C ASP A 39 6.64 -0.18 9.94
N THR A 40 5.84 0.68 9.31
CA THR A 40 4.43 0.90 9.63
C THR A 40 3.61 1.08 8.36
N ALA A 41 2.33 0.71 8.44
CA ALA A 41 1.34 1.06 7.44
C ALA A 41 0.01 1.39 8.11
N HIS A 42 -0.78 2.22 7.45
CA HIS A 42 -2.15 2.50 7.85
C HIS A 42 -3.05 2.61 6.63
N LEU A 43 -4.34 2.36 6.83
CA LEU A 43 -5.34 2.52 5.79
C LEU A 43 -6.65 3.10 6.35
N ASP A 44 -7.39 3.74 5.48
CA ASP A 44 -8.77 4.13 5.73
C ASP A 44 -9.71 3.03 5.26
N ALA A 45 -10.64 2.60 6.09
CA ALA A 45 -11.75 1.72 5.72
C ALA A 45 -12.89 2.53 5.06
N TYR A 46 -12.54 3.43 4.15
CA TYR A 46 -13.43 4.25 3.34
C TYR A 46 -13.07 4.09 1.87
N SER A 47 -14.09 4.11 1.01
CA SER A 47 -13.98 4.02 -0.45
C SER A 47 -14.98 5.00 -1.06
N ASP A 48 -14.68 5.60 -2.21
CA ASP A 48 -15.68 6.38 -2.96
C ASP A 48 -16.69 5.45 -3.66
N ASP A 49 -16.29 4.20 -3.90
CA ASP A 49 -17.09 3.16 -4.55
C ASP A 49 -17.58 2.10 -3.55
N ALA A 50 -18.50 1.25 -4.01
CA ALA A 50 -18.90 0.08 -3.24
C ALA A 50 -17.73 -0.92 -3.12
N TRP A 51 -17.47 -1.41 -1.91
CA TRP A 51 -16.46 -2.45 -1.69
C TRP A 51 -16.72 -3.69 -2.55
N PRO A 52 -15.73 -4.16 -3.33
CA PRO A 52 -15.86 -5.41 -4.06
C PRO A 52 -16.17 -6.59 -3.12
N PRO A 53 -17.06 -7.53 -3.49
CA PRO A 53 -17.40 -8.68 -2.63
C PRO A 53 -16.17 -9.49 -2.18
N ALA A 54 -15.13 -9.54 -3.02
CA ALA A 54 -13.90 -10.27 -2.74
C ALA A 54 -13.09 -9.67 -1.57
N VAL A 55 -13.27 -8.39 -1.22
CA VAL A 55 -12.49 -7.71 -0.16
C VAL A 55 -13.30 -7.44 1.10
N LEU A 56 -14.58 -7.83 1.15
CA LEU A 56 -15.46 -7.59 2.29
C LEU A 56 -14.93 -8.21 3.59
N HIS A 57 -14.33 -9.41 3.51
CA HIS A 57 -13.71 -10.03 4.67
C HIS A 57 -12.56 -9.18 5.24
N SER A 58 -11.69 -8.68 4.36
CA SER A 58 -10.57 -7.82 4.73
C SER A 58 -11.06 -6.46 5.27
N TYR A 59 -12.14 -5.91 4.72
CA TYR A 59 -12.80 -4.71 5.25
C TYR A 59 -13.32 -4.92 6.68
N GLU A 60 -14.06 -6.01 6.94
CA GLU A 60 -14.55 -6.35 8.27
C GLU A 60 -13.40 -6.58 9.25
N ARG A 61 -12.32 -7.23 8.78
CA ARG A 61 -11.11 -7.45 9.57
C ARG A 61 -10.43 -6.13 9.93
N ALA A 62 -10.31 -5.17 9.02
CA ALA A 62 -9.76 -3.85 9.30
C ALA A 62 -10.55 -3.14 10.42
N LEU A 63 -11.88 -3.13 10.33
CA LEU A 63 -12.73 -2.56 11.39
C LEU A 63 -12.56 -3.31 12.73
N SER A 64 -12.37 -4.62 12.69
CA SER A 64 -12.09 -5.41 13.89
C SER A 64 -10.75 -5.03 14.52
N LEU A 65 -9.70 -4.81 13.72
CA LEU A 65 -8.39 -4.36 14.20
C LEU A 65 -8.50 -2.99 14.87
N ALA A 66 -9.24 -2.05 14.28
CA ALA A 66 -9.49 -0.74 14.88
C ALA A 66 -10.18 -0.85 16.26
N ARG A 67 -11.19 -1.72 16.38
CA ARG A 67 -11.88 -1.97 17.67
C ARG A 67 -10.97 -2.64 18.69
N GLN A 68 -10.13 -3.57 18.25
CA GLN A 68 -9.16 -4.25 19.12
C GLN A 68 -8.12 -3.25 19.64
N ALA A 69 -7.55 -2.41 18.77
CA ALA A 69 -6.61 -1.36 19.18
C ALA A 69 -7.23 -0.40 20.22
N VAL A 70 -8.53 -0.14 20.11
CA VAL A 70 -9.28 0.63 21.11
C VAL A 70 -9.43 -0.13 22.44
N ALA A 71 -9.69 -1.44 22.39
CA ALA A 71 -9.79 -2.27 23.58
C ALA A 71 -8.45 -2.39 24.32
N ASP A 72 -7.36 -2.51 23.56
CA ASP A 72 -5.99 -2.66 24.04
C ASP A 72 -5.37 -1.31 24.46
N GLY A 73 -6.07 -0.19 24.24
CA GLY A 73 -5.63 1.15 24.61
C GLY A 73 -4.61 1.79 23.65
N ALA A 74 -4.24 1.10 22.57
CA ALA A 74 -3.38 1.61 21.50
C ALA A 74 -4.06 2.71 20.67
N ARG A 75 -5.40 2.74 20.65
CA ARG A 75 -6.21 3.71 19.91
C ARG A 75 -7.27 4.37 20.81
N SER A 76 -7.47 5.68 20.64
CA SER A 76 -8.54 6.41 21.35
C SER A 76 -9.93 6.01 20.86
N ARG A 77 -10.87 5.81 21.79
CA ARG A 77 -12.30 5.61 21.48
C ARG A 77 -12.95 6.77 20.73
N ARG A 78 -12.34 7.96 20.76
CA ARG A 78 -12.84 9.16 20.09
C ARG A 78 -12.36 9.26 18.64
N HIS A 79 -11.39 8.44 18.23
CA HIS A 79 -10.97 8.41 16.83
C HIS A 79 -12.08 7.80 15.98
N ASP A 80 -12.16 8.26 14.73
CA ASP A 80 -13.06 7.67 13.75
C ASP A 80 -12.77 6.16 13.61
N PRO A 81 -13.79 5.28 13.64
CA PRO A 81 -13.56 3.83 13.59
C PRO A 81 -12.95 3.33 12.28
N GLY A 82 -13.13 4.07 11.18
CA GLY A 82 -12.68 3.69 9.85
C GLY A 82 -11.40 4.40 9.39
N MET A 83 -11.00 5.54 9.95
CA MET A 83 -9.82 6.27 9.46
C MET A 83 -8.51 5.84 10.12
N GLY A 84 -7.41 5.77 9.39
CA GLY A 84 -6.05 5.59 9.89
C GLY A 84 -5.90 4.36 10.76
N ILE A 85 -6.38 3.21 10.27
CA ILE A 85 -6.29 1.92 10.95
C ILE A 85 -4.86 1.42 10.78
N ASP A 86 -4.15 1.25 11.90
CA ASP A 86 -2.78 0.73 11.90
C ASP A 86 -2.76 -0.74 11.48
N ILE A 87 -1.78 -1.07 10.62
CA ILE A 87 -1.53 -2.41 10.11
C ILE A 87 -0.11 -2.83 10.52
N ASP A 88 0.00 -3.96 11.21
CA ASP A 88 1.29 -4.62 11.37
C ASP A 88 1.68 -5.33 10.08
N VAL A 89 2.60 -4.74 9.32
CA VAL A 89 3.09 -5.29 8.05
C VAL A 89 3.90 -6.58 8.20
N ARG A 90 4.34 -6.92 9.42
CA ARG A 90 5.06 -8.17 9.72
C ARG A 90 4.10 -9.33 9.99
N ASP A 91 2.87 -9.04 10.39
CA ASP A 91 1.80 -10.02 10.52
C ASP A 91 1.22 -10.35 9.13
N ASP A 92 1.19 -11.62 8.76
CA ASP A 92 0.72 -12.06 7.44
C ASP A 92 -0.77 -11.76 7.21
N GLU A 93 -1.61 -11.87 8.23
CA GLU A 93 -3.05 -11.63 8.12
C GLU A 93 -3.34 -10.13 7.99
N GLN A 94 -2.69 -9.31 8.81
CA GLN A 94 -2.87 -7.85 8.74
C GLN A 94 -2.28 -7.29 7.44
N PHE A 95 -1.13 -7.82 6.98
CA PHE A 95 -0.58 -7.44 5.69
C PHE A 95 -1.51 -7.82 4.53
N ALA A 96 -2.19 -8.98 4.60
CA ALA A 96 -3.20 -9.35 3.61
C ALA A 96 -4.36 -8.34 3.57
N VAL A 97 -4.81 -7.84 4.72
CA VAL A 97 -5.83 -6.78 4.80
C VAL A 97 -5.38 -5.52 4.05
N LEU A 98 -4.15 -5.06 4.27
CA LEU A 98 -3.60 -3.91 3.54
C LEU A 98 -3.52 -4.20 2.03
N SER A 99 -3.04 -5.37 1.65
CA SER A 99 -2.89 -5.78 0.24
C SER A 99 -4.22 -5.87 -0.51
N ASP A 100 -5.29 -6.27 0.18
CA ASP A 100 -6.64 -6.36 -0.39
C ASP A 100 -7.35 -5.02 -0.47
N LEU A 101 -7.19 -4.15 0.52
CA LEU A 101 -7.95 -2.90 0.63
C LEU A 101 -7.27 -1.71 -0.03
N ALA A 102 -5.93 -1.68 -0.09
CA ALA A 102 -5.18 -0.62 -0.74
C ALA A 102 -5.67 -0.23 -2.15
N PRO A 103 -6.07 -1.17 -3.04
CA PRO A 103 -6.56 -0.83 -4.37
C PRO A 103 -8.00 -0.32 -4.41
N CYS A 104 -8.68 -0.23 -3.27
CA CYS A 104 -10.10 0.15 -3.20
C CYS A 104 -10.38 1.24 -2.16
N THR A 105 -9.41 1.58 -1.33
CA THR A 105 -9.56 2.62 -0.31
C THR A 105 -9.27 4.02 -0.85
N ILE A 106 -9.89 5.04 -0.27
CA ILE A 106 -9.56 6.44 -0.51
C ILE A 106 -8.14 6.79 -0.05
N ASN A 107 -7.57 6.04 0.90
CA ASN A 107 -6.23 6.30 1.41
C ASN A 107 -5.60 5.06 2.09
N ALA A 108 -4.37 4.76 1.70
CA ALA A 108 -3.47 3.92 2.50
C ALA A 108 -2.03 4.38 2.32
N GLU A 109 -1.24 4.33 3.39
CA GLU A 109 0.15 4.75 3.39
C GLU A 109 1.04 3.75 4.12
N GLY A 110 2.30 3.66 3.67
CA GLY A 110 3.34 2.86 4.29
C GLY A 110 4.62 3.67 4.46
N ARG A 111 5.31 3.49 5.58
CA ARG A 111 6.51 4.26 5.95
C ARG A 111 7.66 3.36 6.36
N ARG A 112 8.88 3.89 6.18
CA ARG A 112 10.13 3.38 6.75
C ARG A 112 10.74 4.50 7.61
N GLY A 113 10.77 4.32 8.92
CA GLY A 113 10.94 5.39 9.88
C GLY A 113 10.01 6.56 9.56
N ASP A 114 10.59 7.75 9.40
CA ASP A 114 9.82 8.96 9.06
C ASP A 114 9.61 9.15 7.54
N ARG A 115 10.07 8.24 6.68
CA ARG A 115 9.98 8.39 5.22
C ARG A 115 8.77 7.66 4.66
N PRO A 116 7.92 8.32 3.85
CA PRO A 116 6.87 7.62 3.12
C PRO A 116 7.50 6.73 2.03
N VAL A 117 6.94 5.54 1.84
CA VAL A 117 7.44 4.52 0.89
C VAL A 117 6.32 4.02 -0.02
N PHE A 118 5.09 4.06 0.46
CA PHE A 118 3.89 3.65 -0.27
C PHE A 118 2.79 4.66 0.05
N SER A 119 2.02 5.05 -0.96
CA SER A 119 0.79 5.81 -0.79
C SER A 119 -0.16 5.49 -1.93
N THR A 120 -1.45 5.39 -1.60
CA THR A 120 -2.54 5.33 -2.56
C THR A 120 -3.62 6.31 -2.15
N SER A 121 -4.23 6.95 -3.14
CA SER A 121 -5.36 7.86 -3.01
C SER A 121 -6.41 7.56 -4.08
N ASP A 122 -7.54 8.27 -4.02
CA ASP A 122 -8.56 8.31 -5.09
C ASP A 122 -9.08 6.91 -5.45
N SER A 123 -9.57 6.21 -4.42
CA SER A 123 -10.13 4.85 -4.52
C SER A 123 -9.21 3.86 -5.24
N GLY A 124 -7.92 3.91 -4.92
CA GLY A 124 -6.92 2.96 -5.43
C GLY A 124 -6.55 3.11 -6.90
N THR A 125 -7.00 4.17 -7.57
CA THR A 125 -6.59 4.48 -8.95
C THR A 125 -5.23 5.18 -9.01
N SER A 126 -4.80 5.72 -7.87
CA SER A 126 -3.47 6.30 -7.69
C SER A 126 -2.59 5.36 -6.86
N LEU A 127 -1.33 5.25 -7.28
CA LEU A 127 -0.28 4.58 -6.54
C LEU A 127 1.00 5.40 -6.68
N TRP A 128 1.64 5.67 -5.56
CA TRP A 128 3.00 6.18 -5.48
C TRP A 128 3.82 5.27 -4.58
N ILE A 129 5.01 4.90 -5.04
CA ILE A 129 5.95 4.07 -4.29
C ILE A 129 7.37 4.60 -4.41
N THR A 130 8.18 4.36 -3.38
CA THR A 130 9.63 4.53 -3.41
C THR A 130 10.28 3.16 -3.31
N VAL A 131 11.05 2.76 -4.32
CA VAL A 131 11.69 1.44 -4.41
C VAL A 131 13.20 1.55 -4.50
N THR A 132 13.93 0.57 -3.96
CA THR A 132 15.34 0.36 -4.35
C THR A 132 15.40 -0.18 -5.78
N ARG A 133 16.60 -0.21 -6.36
CA ARG A 133 16.81 -0.83 -7.67
C ARG A 133 16.40 -2.30 -7.69
N GLU A 134 16.74 -3.07 -6.65
CA GLU A 134 16.41 -4.49 -6.55
C GLU A 134 14.90 -4.71 -6.45
N GLN A 135 14.21 -3.86 -5.68
CA GLN A 135 12.75 -3.89 -5.58
C GLN A 135 12.06 -3.50 -6.89
N GLU A 136 12.60 -2.52 -7.63
CA GLU A 136 12.11 -2.17 -8.96
C GLU A 136 12.25 -3.34 -9.93
N GLU A 137 13.44 -3.96 -10.00
CA GLU A 137 13.69 -5.11 -10.87
C GLU A 137 12.77 -6.28 -10.52
N GLU A 138 12.59 -6.59 -9.23
CA GLU A 138 11.67 -7.63 -8.78
C GLU A 138 10.21 -7.32 -9.16
N LEU A 139 9.76 -6.07 -8.94
CA LEU A 139 8.41 -5.63 -9.28
C LEU A 139 8.15 -5.78 -10.78
N LEU A 140 9.06 -5.33 -11.63
CA LEU A 140 8.92 -5.42 -13.08
C LEU A 140 8.86 -6.87 -13.57
N VAL A 141 9.66 -7.78 -12.98
CA VAL A 141 9.60 -9.21 -13.29
C VAL A 141 8.23 -9.80 -12.93
N ARG A 142 7.69 -9.45 -11.75
CA ARG A 142 6.38 -9.92 -11.29
C ARG A 142 5.24 -9.42 -12.18
N LEU A 143 5.23 -8.13 -12.49
CA LEU A 143 4.22 -7.52 -13.36
C LEU A 143 4.24 -8.14 -14.76
N ASN A 144 5.43 -8.33 -15.33
CA ASN A 144 5.57 -8.99 -16.64
C ASN A 144 5.06 -10.44 -16.61
N GLY A 145 5.30 -11.18 -15.52
CA GLY A 145 4.75 -12.52 -15.31
C GLY A 145 3.21 -12.57 -15.26
N LEU A 146 2.58 -11.44 -14.89
CA LEU A 146 1.12 -11.25 -14.88
C LEU A 146 0.59 -10.66 -16.20
N GLY A 147 1.44 -10.42 -17.20
CA GLY A 147 1.06 -9.78 -18.46
C GLY A 147 0.85 -8.26 -18.37
N ILE A 148 1.24 -7.63 -17.26
CA ILE A 148 1.13 -6.19 -17.05
C ILE A 148 2.38 -5.52 -17.63
N PRO A 149 2.21 -4.55 -18.56
CA PRO A 149 3.35 -3.91 -19.21
C PRO A 149 4.15 -3.07 -18.21
N SER A 150 5.47 -3.05 -18.34
CA SER A 150 6.36 -2.22 -17.49
C SER A 150 6.05 -0.72 -17.58
N THR A 151 5.44 -0.28 -18.67
CA THR A 151 4.95 1.10 -18.86
C THR A 151 3.77 1.46 -17.97
N ALA A 152 3.19 0.50 -17.23
CA ALA A 152 2.19 0.78 -16.20
C ALA A 152 2.74 1.68 -15.08
N LEU A 153 4.05 1.64 -14.84
CA LEU A 153 4.72 2.46 -13.84
C LEU A 153 5.62 3.49 -14.54
N ALA A 154 5.53 4.74 -14.12
CA ALA A 154 6.41 5.81 -14.57
C ALA A 154 7.25 6.35 -13.42
N VAL A 155 8.47 6.80 -13.74
CA VAL A 155 9.28 7.54 -12.76
C VAL A 155 8.64 8.88 -12.49
N ARG A 156 8.36 9.15 -11.21
CA ARG A 156 7.97 10.49 -10.79
C ARG A 156 9.18 11.41 -10.88
N ARG A 157 9.14 12.38 -11.80
CA ARG A 157 10.12 13.46 -11.80
C ARG A 157 9.75 14.40 -10.64
N ARG A 158 10.67 14.60 -9.70
CA ARG A 158 10.53 15.70 -8.74
C ARG A 158 10.64 17.00 -9.52
N GLU A 159 9.52 17.71 -9.68
CA GLU A 159 9.57 19.12 -10.08
C GLU A 159 10.32 19.86 -8.98
N ARG A 160 11.38 20.59 -9.36
CA ARG A 160 12.21 21.37 -8.46
C ARG A 160 11.59 22.73 -8.22
#